data_AF-A0A6A6T9V2-F1
#
_entry.id   AF-A0A6A6T9V2-F1
#
_cell.length_a   1.000
_cell.length_b   1.000
_cell.length_c   1.000
_cell.angle_alpha   90.00
_cell.angle_beta   90.00
_cell.angle_gamma   90.00
#
_symmetry.space_group_name_H-M   'P 1'
#
loop_
_entity.id
_entity.type
_entity.pdbx_description
1 polymer ?
#
loop_
_entity_poly.entity_id
_entity_poly.type
_entity_poly.pdbx_seq_one_letter_code
_entity_poly.pdbx_strand_id
1 'polypeptide(L)'
;MENQRKKMRGKELLTAGLATVATIHAAHGVYSSMEASEKRRKLVSENKMSPEEARKAKSKNMLQDAAAVGIAALGIKSAFSEWKEMNEQRHSVKELETRRRKRRKARERREREARQNAMNGVGMNGMANPYAYPVAANPYPTTYADANPYAAVPPPPIGAPPPARY
;
A
#
# COMPACT_ATOMS: atom_id res chain seq x y z
N MET A 1 1.49 7.73 -3.01
CA MET A 1 0.57 7.05 -2.07
C MET A 1 -0.73 6.64 -2.75
N GLU A 2 -1.42 7.54 -3.47
CA GLU A 2 -2.70 7.21 -4.10
C GLU A 2 -2.60 6.07 -5.15
N ASN A 3 -1.61 6.10 -6.04
CA ASN A 3 -1.41 5.03 -7.03
C ASN A 3 -1.11 3.66 -6.38
N GLN A 4 -0.36 3.63 -5.28
CA GLN A 4 -0.09 2.40 -4.53
C GLN A 4 -1.36 1.85 -3.88
N ARG A 5 -2.22 2.73 -3.34
CA ARG A 5 -3.52 2.35 -2.77
C ARG A 5 -4.45 1.75 -3.82
N LYS A 6 -4.52 2.37 -5.01
CA LYS A 6 -5.32 1.85 -6.14
C LYS A 6 -4.82 0.47 -6.56
N LYS A 7 -3.49 0.28 -6.67
CA LYS A 7 -2.89 -1.03 -6.99
C LYS A 7 -3.20 -2.09 -5.93
N MET A 8 -3.05 -1.79 -4.63
CA MET A 8 -3.40 -2.73 -3.57
C MET A 8 -4.88 -3.10 -3.61
N ARG A 9 -5.77 -2.12 -3.80
CA ARG A 9 -7.22 -2.38 -3.88
C ARG A 9 -7.61 -3.20 -5.10
N GLY A 10 -6.93 -3.02 -6.23
CA GLY A 10 -7.10 -3.88 -7.41
C GLY A 10 -6.71 -5.33 -7.12
N LYS A 11 -5.54 -5.54 -6.49
CA LYS A 11 -5.10 -6.88 -6.05
C LYS A 11 -6.11 -7.52 -5.09
N GLU A 12 -6.59 -6.78 -4.09
CA GLU A 12 -7.61 -7.25 -3.13
C GLU A 12 -8.84 -7.81 -3.80
N LEU A 13 -9.40 -7.07 -4.76
CA LEU A 13 -10.63 -7.45 -5.43
C LEU A 13 -10.42 -8.69 -6.31
N LEU A 14 -9.27 -8.81 -6.97
CA LEU A 14 -8.93 -9.98 -7.76
C LEU A 14 -8.73 -11.21 -6.87
N THR A 15 -7.91 -11.10 -5.83
CA THR A 15 -7.63 -12.18 -4.88
C THR A 15 -8.92 -12.64 -4.19
N ALA A 16 -9.74 -11.72 -3.69
CA ALA A 16 -11.01 -12.03 -3.05
C ALA A 16 -12.04 -12.63 -4.03
N GLY A 17 -12.12 -12.09 -5.25
CA GLY A 17 -13.01 -12.60 -6.29
C GLY A 17 -12.65 -14.03 -6.70
N LEU A 18 -11.36 -14.29 -6.92
CA LEU A 18 -10.86 -15.63 -7.27
C LEU A 18 -11.11 -16.66 -6.15
N ALA A 19 -10.84 -16.28 -4.90
CA ALA A 19 -11.14 -17.13 -3.73
C ALA A 19 -12.65 -17.44 -3.61
N THR A 20 -13.51 -16.46 -3.90
CA THR A 20 -14.97 -16.63 -3.86
C THR A 20 -15.43 -17.64 -4.91
N VAL A 21 -15.00 -17.49 -6.16
CA VAL A 21 -15.35 -18.42 -7.24
C VAL A 21 -14.86 -19.84 -6.93
N ALA A 22 -13.61 -19.98 -6.44
CA ALA A 22 -13.06 -21.27 -6.05
C ALA A 22 -13.90 -21.94 -4.94
N THR A 23 -14.35 -21.16 -3.96
CA THR A 23 -15.20 -21.64 -2.87
C THR A 23 -16.56 -22.13 -3.38
N ILE A 24 -17.21 -21.34 -4.25
CA ILE A 24 -18.48 -21.73 -4.88
C ILE A 24 -18.28 -23.01 -5.69
N HIS A 25 -17.17 -23.13 -6.42
CA HIS A 25 -16.88 -24.31 -7.25
C HIS A 25 -16.74 -25.59 -6.41
N ALA A 26 -16.03 -25.51 -5.28
CA ALA A 26 -15.90 -26.62 -4.35
C ALA A 26 -17.25 -26.99 -3.71
N ALA A 27 -18.01 -26.00 -3.25
CA ALA A 27 -19.32 -26.23 -2.63
C ALA A 27 -20.32 -26.86 -3.61
N HIS A 28 -20.37 -26.34 -4.84
CA HIS A 28 -21.28 -26.84 -5.87
C HIS A 28 -20.96 -28.28 -6.30
N GLY A 29 -19.68 -28.62 -6.44
CA GLY A 29 -19.25 -29.98 -6.76
C GLY A 29 -19.70 -30.99 -5.70
N VAL A 30 -19.42 -30.70 -4.43
CA VAL A 30 -19.82 -31.56 -3.29
C VAL A 30 -21.33 -31.77 -3.25
N TYR A 31 -22.11 -30.70 -3.41
CA TYR A 31 -23.56 -30.77 -3.40
C TYR A 31 -24.11 -31.61 -4.57
N SER A 32 -23.64 -31.33 -5.79
CA SER A 32 -24.06 -32.06 -7.00
C SER A 32 -23.75 -33.56 -6.90
N SER A 33 -22.62 -33.92 -6.31
CA SER A 33 -22.26 -35.32 -6.10
C SER A 33 -23.06 -36.02 -5.02
N MET A 34 -23.50 -35.28 -4.00
CA MET A 34 -24.44 -35.79 -3.01
C MET A 34 -25.78 -36.16 -3.67
N GLU A 35 -26.36 -35.26 -4.47
CA GLU A 35 -27.59 -35.56 -5.23
C GLU A 35 -27.42 -36.74 -6.19
N ALA A 36 -26.28 -36.81 -6.90
CA ALA A 36 -25.99 -37.92 -7.80
C ALA A 36 -25.86 -39.26 -7.04
N SER A 37 -25.36 -39.23 -5.80
CA SER A 37 -25.25 -40.41 -4.94
C SER A 37 -26.62 -40.93 -4.51
N GLU A 38 -27.54 -40.04 -4.12
CA GLU A 38 -28.91 -40.39 -3.76
C GLU A 38 -29.67 -40.97 -4.96
N LYS A 39 -29.59 -40.31 -6.12
CA LYS A 39 -30.20 -40.79 -7.37
C LYS A 39 -29.69 -42.18 -7.75
N ARG A 40 -28.38 -42.44 -7.65
CA ARG A 40 -27.81 -43.77 -7.92
C ARG A 40 -28.33 -44.82 -6.95
N ARG A 41 -28.39 -44.53 -5.64
CA ARG A 41 -28.95 -45.49 -4.66
C ARG A 41 -30.38 -45.87 -5.00
N LYS A 42 -31.20 -44.87 -5.36
CA LYS A 42 -32.60 -45.09 -5.74
C LYS A 42 -32.72 -45.95 -7.01
N LEU A 43 -31.92 -45.68 -8.04
CA LEU A 43 -31.93 -46.48 -9.28
C LEU A 43 -31.49 -47.93 -9.06
N VAL A 44 -30.51 -48.16 -8.20
CA VAL A 44 -30.09 -49.51 -7.81
C VAL A 44 -31.19 -50.22 -7.03
N SER A 45 -31.85 -49.54 -6.07
CA SER A 45 -32.97 -50.15 -5.32
C SER A 45 -34.19 -50.47 -6.18
N GLU A 46 -34.44 -49.66 -7.22
CA GLU A 46 -35.52 -49.87 -8.18
C GLU A 46 -35.16 -50.90 -9.28
N ASN A 47 -33.99 -51.55 -9.20
CA ASN A 47 -33.45 -52.43 -10.24
C ASN A 47 -33.35 -51.80 -11.64
N LYS A 48 -33.32 -50.46 -11.72
CA LYS A 48 -33.16 -49.70 -12.97
C LYS A 48 -31.71 -49.42 -13.33
N MET A 49 -30.77 -49.76 -12.44
CA MET A 49 -29.33 -49.63 -12.63
C MET A 49 -28.63 -50.79 -11.92
N SER A 50 -27.65 -51.41 -12.57
CA SER A 50 -26.87 -52.47 -11.94
C SER A 50 -25.93 -51.90 -10.85
N PRO A 51 -25.63 -52.66 -9.79
CA PRO A 51 -24.66 -52.24 -8.77
C PRO A 51 -23.28 -51.93 -9.33
N GLU A 52 -22.87 -52.62 -10.40
CA GLU A 52 -21.58 -52.39 -11.05
C GLU A 52 -21.52 -51.06 -11.79
N GLU A 53 -22.57 -50.71 -12.55
CA GLU A 53 -22.66 -49.40 -13.20
C GLU A 53 -22.69 -48.27 -12.18
N ALA A 54 -23.41 -48.45 -11.07
CA ALA A 54 -23.43 -47.48 -9.98
C ALA A 54 -22.04 -47.24 -9.38
N ARG A 55 -21.22 -48.30 -9.24
CA ARG A 55 -19.82 -48.19 -8.80
C ARG A 55 -18.96 -47.43 -9.80
N LYS A 56 -19.08 -47.72 -11.10
CA LYS A 56 -18.35 -47.00 -12.17
C LYS A 56 -18.70 -45.50 -12.17
N ALA A 57 -19.99 -45.18 -12.10
CA ALA A 57 -20.46 -43.79 -12.04
C ALA A 57 -19.99 -43.08 -10.76
N LYS A 58 -19.98 -43.76 -9.61
CA LYS A 58 -19.44 -43.21 -8.36
C LYS A 58 -17.96 -42.86 -8.49
N SER A 59 -17.13 -43.78 -9.01
CA SER A 59 -15.69 -43.55 -9.16
C SER A 59 -15.39 -42.37 -10.09
N LYS A 60 -16.15 -42.23 -11.19
CA LYS A 60 -16.02 -41.10 -12.11
C LYS A 60 -16.33 -39.76 -11.43
N ASN A 61 -17.44 -39.70 -10.69
CA ASN A 61 -17.82 -38.48 -9.97
C ASN A 61 -16.80 -38.13 -8.87
N MET A 62 -16.37 -39.11 -8.08
CA MET A 62 -15.34 -38.89 -7.05
C MET A 62 -14.06 -38.31 -7.63
N LEU A 63 -13.63 -38.80 -8.80
CA LEU A 63 -12.44 -38.27 -9.47
C LEU A 63 -12.64 -36.80 -9.90
N GLN A 64 -13.81 -36.49 -10.47
CA GLN A 64 -14.14 -35.12 -10.89
C GLN A 64 -14.22 -34.17 -9.71
N ASP A 65 -14.86 -34.57 -8.62
CA ASP A 65 -14.96 -33.76 -7.40
C ASP A 65 -13.60 -33.57 -6.74
N ALA A 66 -12.79 -34.63 -6.65
CA ALA A 66 -11.45 -34.53 -6.08
C ALA A 66 -10.58 -33.57 -6.90
N ALA A 67 -10.67 -33.61 -8.23
CA ALA A 67 -9.98 -32.68 -9.10
C ALA A 67 -10.49 -31.23 -8.92
N ALA A 68 -11.81 -31.03 -8.88
CA ALA A 68 -12.43 -29.73 -8.70
C ALA A 68 -12.06 -29.11 -7.33
N VAL A 69 -12.14 -29.90 -6.26
CA VAL A 69 -11.74 -29.49 -4.90
C VAL A 69 -10.25 -29.24 -4.83
N GLY A 70 -9.42 -30.05 -5.50
CA GLY A 70 -7.97 -29.86 -5.57
C GLY A 70 -7.60 -28.52 -6.22
N ILE A 71 -8.21 -28.20 -7.37
CA ILE A 71 -8.01 -26.91 -8.05
C ILE A 71 -8.51 -25.75 -7.17
N ALA A 72 -9.69 -25.88 -6.57
CA ALA A 72 -10.22 -24.86 -5.68
C ALA A 72 -9.33 -24.62 -4.46
N ALA A 73 -8.81 -25.68 -3.84
CA ALA A 73 -7.90 -25.61 -2.70
C ALA A 73 -6.60 -24.89 -3.08
N LEU A 74 -6.05 -25.17 -4.26
CA LEU A 74 -4.88 -24.44 -4.77
C LEU A 74 -5.18 -22.96 -5.00
N GLY A 75 -6.34 -22.63 -5.59
CA GLY A 75 -6.77 -21.25 -5.79
C GLY A 75 -6.95 -20.48 -4.47
N ILE A 76 -7.62 -21.11 -3.49
CA ILE A 76 -7.82 -20.54 -2.15
C ILE A 76 -6.47 -20.38 -1.43
N LYS A 77 -5.58 -21.37 -1.51
CA LYS A 77 -4.25 -21.32 -0.88
C LYS A 77 -3.42 -20.16 -1.44
N SER A 78 -3.37 -20.01 -2.76
CA SER A 78 -2.65 -18.90 -3.41
C SER A 78 -3.25 -17.55 -3.00
N ALA A 79 -4.57 -17.43 -3.01
CA ALA A 79 -5.25 -16.22 -2.58
C ALA A 79 -4.99 -15.88 -1.10
N PHE A 80 -4.94 -16.90 -0.23
CA PHE A 80 -4.63 -16.71 1.18
C PHE A 80 -3.21 -16.20 1.42
N SER A 81 -2.22 -16.72 0.69
CA SER A 81 -0.84 -16.21 0.78
C SER A 81 -0.72 -14.76 0.32
N GLU A 82 -1.35 -14.40 -0.80
CA GLU A 82 -1.36 -13.01 -1.30
C GLU A 82 -2.05 -12.07 -0.32
N TRP A 83 -3.16 -12.52 0.28
CA TRP A 83 -3.90 -11.71 1.24
C TRP A 83 -3.08 -11.40 2.50
N LYS A 84 -2.27 -12.36 2.97
CA LYS A 84 -1.37 -12.17 4.12
C LYS A 84 -0.30 -11.12 3.82
N GLU A 85 0.39 -11.24 2.68
CA GLU A 85 1.42 -10.26 2.27
C GLU A 85 0.84 -8.85 2.17
N MET A 86 -0.34 -8.75 1.58
CA MET A 86 -1.03 -7.49 1.41
C MET A 86 -1.53 -6.89 2.73
N ASN A 87 -1.87 -7.71 3.73
CA ASN A 87 -2.17 -7.24 5.08
C ASN A 87 -0.94 -6.61 5.75
N GLU A 88 0.24 -7.21 5.59
CA GLU A 88 1.52 -6.64 6.06
C GLU A 88 1.82 -5.30 5.36
N GLN A 89 1.60 -5.22 4.04
CA GLN A 89 1.74 -3.97 3.30
C GLN A 89 0.75 -2.88 3.76
N ARG A 90 -0.50 -3.25 4.10
CA ARG A 90 -1.46 -2.30 4.69
C ARG A 90 -0.98 -1.76 6.03
N HIS A 91 -0.39 -2.59 6.88
CA HIS A 91 0.17 -2.15 8.16
C HIS A 91 1.30 -1.13 7.97
N SER A 92 2.25 -1.40 7.07
CA SER A 92 3.37 -0.48 6.80
C SER A 92 2.90 0.85 6.22
N VAL A 93 1.96 0.83 5.25
CA VAL A 93 1.37 2.05 4.66
C VAL A 93 0.63 2.87 5.72
N LYS A 94 -0.14 2.21 6.60
CA LYS A 94 -0.87 2.87 7.71
C LYS A 94 0.10 3.51 8.68
N GLU A 95 1.18 2.83 9.04
CA GLU A 95 2.20 3.38 9.93
C GLU A 95 2.86 4.62 9.32
N LEU A 96 3.24 4.55 8.04
CA LEU A 96 3.85 5.66 7.31
C LEU A 96 2.91 6.88 7.23
N GLU A 97 1.62 6.65 7.01
CA GLU A 97 0.61 7.71 7.06
C GLU A 97 0.40 8.30 8.44
N THR A 98 0.33 7.48 9.48
CA THR A 98 0.19 8.00 10.85
C THR A 98 1.39 8.84 11.25
N ARG A 99 2.62 8.42 10.89
CA ARG A 99 3.85 9.21 11.08
C ARG A 99 3.79 10.54 10.31
N ARG A 100 3.39 10.52 9.03
CA ARG A 100 3.21 11.75 8.21
C ARG A 100 2.14 12.69 8.80
N ARG A 101 0.99 12.15 9.22
CA ARG A 101 -0.10 12.91 9.84
C ARG A 101 0.33 13.54 11.16
N LYS A 102 1.06 12.81 12.01
CA LYS A 102 1.64 13.34 13.25
C LYS A 102 2.60 14.50 12.96
N ARG A 103 3.52 14.34 12.00
CA ARG A 103 4.46 15.40 11.58
C ARG A 103 3.73 16.64 11.06
N ARG A 104 2.69 16.46 10.25
CA ARG A 104 1.87 17.57 9.73
C ARG A 104 1.16 18.33 10.86
N LYS A 105 0.47 17.61 11.76
CA LYS A 105 -0.17 18.21 12.93
C LYS A 105 0.82 18.96 13.83
N ALA A 106 2.03 18.43 14.02
CA ALA A 106 3.06 19.10 14.82
C ALA A 106 3.54 20.41 14.16
N ARG A 107 3.66 20.45 12.83
CA ARG A 107 3.97 21.69 12.09
C ARG A 107 2.83 22.71 12.17
N GLU A 108 1.60 22.30 11.90
CA GLU A 108 0.41 23.15 12.03
C GLU A 108 0.26 23.73 13.44
N ARG A 109 0.53 22.92 14.47
CA ARG A 109 0.52 23.37 15.87
C ARG A 109 1.58 24.44 16.12
N ARG A 110 2.83 24.21 15.69
CA ARG A 110 3.93 25.19 15.82
C ARG A 110 3.64 26.49 15.08
N GLU A 111 3.10 26.41 13.87
CA GLU A 111 2.71 27.61 13.09
C GLU A 111 1.58 28.37 13.77
N ARG A 112 0.59 27.67 14.34
CA ARG A 112 -0.51 28.30 15.08
C ARG A 112 -0.02 28.97 16.36
N GLU A 113 0.85 28.29 17.12
CA GLU A 113 1.49 28.86 18.33
C GLU A 113 2.36 30.07 17.97
N ALA A 114 3.14 30.02 16.89
CA ALA A 114 3.93 31.15 16.42
C ALA A 114 3.06 32.34 15.98
N ARG A 115 1.96 32.09 15.26
CA ARG A 115 0.98 33.14 14.90
C ARG A 115 0.31 33.76 16.11
N GLN A 116 -0.06 32.95 17.11
CA GLN A 116 -0.66 33.44 18.35
C GLN A 116 0.35 34.23 19.19
N ASN A 117 1.61 33.78 19.30
CA ASN A 117 2.67 34.54 19.95
C ASN A 117 3.02 35.83 19.20
N ALA A 118 2.96 35.84 17.87
CA ALA A 118 3.12 37.07 17.09
C ALA A 118 1.95 38.04 17.36
N MET A 119 0.70 37.58 17.39
CA MET A 119 -0.47 38.39 17.72
C MET A 119 -0.47 38.92 19.17
N ASN A 120 -0.11 38.09 20.15
CA ASN A 120 0.02 38.49 21.55
C ASN A 120 1.29 39.33 21.81
N GLY A 121 2.34 39.15 20.99
CA GLY A 121 3.59 39.91 21.04
C GLY A 121 3.49 41.31 20.42
N VAL A 122 2.54 41.53 19.50
CA VAL A 122 2.20 42.88 19.00
C VAL A 122 1.53 43.74 20.10
N GLY A 123 1.06 43.14 21.20
CA GLY A 123 0.53 43.85 22.36
C GLY A 123 1.53 44.14 23.50
N MET A 124 2.73 43.52 23.49
CA MET A 124 3.69 43.66 24.61
C MET A 124 5.17 43.68 24.21
N ASN A 125 5.51 43.70 22.92
CA ASN A 125 6.89 43.89 22.46
C ASN A 125 6.98 44.86 21.27
N GLY A 126 6.12 45.88 21.27
CA GLY A 126 6.18 47.03 20.37
C GLY A 126 7.27 48.06 20.71
N MET A 127 8.26 47.69 21.52
CA MET A 127 9.52 48.45 21.60
C MET A 127 10.44 47.96 20.48
N ALA A 128 10.07 48.33 19.25
CA ALA A 128 11.08 48.55 18.22
C ALA A 128 12.08 49.54 18.83
N ASN A 129 13.25 49.03 19.17
CA ASN A 129 14.30 49.77 19.87
C ASN A 129 14.62 51.04 19.06
N PRO A 130 14.24 52.26 19.50
CA PRO A 130 14.39 53.48 18.70
C PRO A 130 15.85 53.91 18.53
N TYR A 131 16.78 53.19 19.18
CA TYR A 131 18.23 53.35 19.07
C TYR A 131 18.93 52.21 18.29
N ALA A 132 18.17 51.33 17.61
CA ALA A 132 18.78 50.38 16.69
C ALA A 132 19.35 51.15 15.48
N TYR A 133 20.66 51.45 15.54
CA TYR A 133 21.43 51.96 14.41
C TYR A 133 21.11 51.12 13.17
N PRO A 134 20.86 51.74 12.00
CA PRO A 134 20.63 50.99 10.77
C PRO A 134 21.92 50.28 10.40
N VAL A 135 22.02 49.00 10.75
CA VAL A 135 23.03 48.12 10.17
C VAL A 135 22.65 48.00 8.70
N ALA A 136 23.51 48.56 7.84
CA ALA A 136 23.39 48.50 6.40
C ALA A 136 23.07 47.05 5.97
N ALA A 137 22.09 46.91 5.07
CA ALA A 137 21.69 45.62 4.52
C ALA A 137 22.95 44.90 4.01
N ASN A 138 23.34 43.85 4.71
CA ASN A 138 24.52 43.09 4.36
C ASN A 138 24.24 42.42 3.01
N PRO A 139 25.01 42.70 1.93
CA PRO A 139 24.68 42.25 0.58
C PRO A 139 24.88 40.75 0.36
N TYR A 140 25.21 40.01 1.41
CA TYR A 140 25.46 38.58 1.38
C TYR A 140 24.37 37.81 2.14
N PRO A 141 23.67 36.86 1.50
CA PRO A 141 22.63 36.08 2.15
C PRO A 141 23.23 35.17 3.22
N THR A 142 22.73 35.27 4.44
CA THR A 142 23.19 34.48 5.60
C THR A 142 22.56 33.08 5.68
N THR A 143 21.74 32.70 4.69
CA THR A 143 21.04 31.42 4.65
C THR A 143 21.11 30.81 3.25
N TYR A 144 21.69 29.62 3.14
CA TYR A 144 21.83 28.87 1.88
C TYR A 144 20.56 28.06 1.58
N ALA A 145 19.99 28.20 0.37
CA ALA A 145 18.75 27.54 -0.04
C ALA A 145 18.87 26.00 -0.17
N ASP A 146 20.09 25.51 -0.37
CA ASP A 146 20.45 24.11 -0.58
C ASP A 146 21.35 23.54 0.54
N ALA A 147 21.58 24.32 1.61
CA ALA A 147 22.48 23.99 2.72
C ALA A 147 23.94 23.68 2.31
N ASN A 148 24.38 24.09 1.11
CA ASN A 148 25.76 23.92 0.67
C ASN A 148 26.58 25.20 0.94
N PRO A 149 27.47 25.22 1.95
CA PRO A 149 28.23 26.42 2.32
C PRO A 149 29.25 26.86 1.27
N TYR A 150 29.49 26.04 0.24
CA TYR A 150 30.44 26.34 -0.84
C TYR A 150 29.76 26.80 -2.15
N ALA A 151 28.44 26.87 -2.21
CA ALA A 151 27.74 27.27 -3.44
C ALA A 151 27.89 28.77 -3.77
N ALA A 152 28.18 29.62 -2.78
CA ALA A 152 28.31 31.07 -2.95
C ALA A 152 29.76 31.56 -3.00
N VAL A 153 30.75 30.67 -3.03
CA VAL A 153 32.16 31.09 -3.16
C VAL A 153 32.43 31.33 -4.64
N PRO A 154 32.74 32.57 -5.07
CA PRO A 154 33.16 32.81 -6.43
C PRO A 154 34.45 32.03 -6.70
N PRO A 155 34.67 31.50 -7.93
CA PRO A 155 35.92 30.84 -8.26
C PRO A 155 37.09 31.82 -8.00
N PRO A 156 38.24 31.32 -7.52
CA PRO A 156 39.39 32.18 -7.26
C PRO A 156 39.78 32.93 -8.54
N PRO A 157 40.20 34.22 -8.43
CA PRO A 157 40.61 35.00 -9.58
C PRO A 157 41.75 34.28 -10.30
N ILE A 158 41.57 34.01 -11.59
CA ILE A 158 42.62 33.50 -12.46
C ILE A 158 43.71 34.57 -12.49
N GLY A 159 44.89 34.26 -11.95
CA GLY A 159 46.03 35.16 -11.94
C GLY A 159 46.41 35.60 -13.35
N ALA A 160 47.00 36.79 -13.47
CA ALA A 160 47.40 37.36 -14.75
C ALA A 160 48.26 36.37 -15.57
N PRO A 161 48.04 36.25 -16.89
CA PRO A 161 48.84 35.37 -17.73
C PRO A 161 50.33 35.77 -17.65
N PRO A 162 51.26 34.79 -17.68
CA PRO A 162 52.68 35.09 -17.62
C PRO A 162 53.10 35.98 -18.80
N PRO A 163 54.05 36.91 -18.61
CA PRO A 163 54.48 37.80 -19.68
C PRO A 163 55.10 36.98 -20.82
N ALA A 164 54.71 37.32 -22.05
CA ALA A 164 55.25 36.71 -23.25
C ALA A 164 56.77 36.92 -23.29
N ARG A 165 57.51 35.81 -23.35
CA ARG A 165 58.95 35.83 -23.67
C ARG A 165 59.09 36.13 -25.15
N TYR A 166 59.68 37.28 -25.48
CA TYR A 166 60.34 37.51 -26.77
C TYR A 166 61.74 36.90 -26.72
#